data_AF-A0A7V8DBK2-F1
#
_entry.id   AF-A0A7V8DBK2-F1
#
_cell.length_a   1.000
_cell.length_b   1.000
_cell.length_c   1.000
_cell.angle_alpha   90.00
_cell.angle_beta   90.00
_cell.angle_gamma   90.00
#
_symmetry.space_group_name_H-M   'P 1'
#
loop_
_entity.id
_entity.type
_entity.pdbx_description
1 polymer ?
#
loop_
_entity_poly.entity_id
_entity_poly.type
_entity_poly.pdbx_seq_one_letter_code
_entity_poly.pdbx_strand_id
1 'polypeptide(L)'
;SSFSISNPIAFHAEDGLGYKKLADFLLKLDKVNQIGAARLAPAFARVTMVAPKRRAIAKQVLQQTLDKKISSLLQEIVAPIVKSL
;
A
#
# COMPACT_ATOMS: atom_id res chain seq x y z
N SER A 1 15.08 6.75 19.37
CA SER A 1 13.81 6.87 18.64
C SER A 1 14.03 7.54 17.29
N SER A 2 14.27 6.77 16.23
CA SER A 2 14.12 7.25 14.84
C SER A 2 14.32 6.05 13.90
N PHE A 3 13.25 5.28 13.66
CA PHE A 3 13.27 4.23 12.65
C PHE A 3 12.66 4.81 11.38
N SER A 4 13.54 5.22 10.46
CA SER A 4 13.30 5.21 9.01
C SER A 4 12.54 6.39 8.40
N ILE A 5 13.25 7.52 8.23
CA ILE A 5 13.02 8.48 7.14
C ILE A 5 13.78 8.08 5.85
N SER A 6 14.67 7.07 5.87
CA SER A 6 15.62 6.85 4.76
C SER A 6 15.80 5.39 4.35
N ASN A 7 14.74 4.67 3.96
CA ASN A 7 14.94 3.35 3.34
C ASN A 7 14.04 3.08 2.12
N PRO A 8 14.35 3.68 0.95
CA PRO A 8 13.74 3.31 -0.33
C PRO A 8 14.02 1.86 -0.76
N ILE A 9 15.02 1.18 -0.16
CA ILE A 9 15.39 -0.21 -0.50
C ILE A 9 14.41 -1.21 0.16
N ALA A 10 13.94 -0.95 1.37
CA ALA A 10 12.94 -1.80 2.05
C ALA A 10 11.53 -1.70 1.42
N PHE A 11 11.24 -0.60 0.72
CA PHE A 11 9.98 -0.41 -0.01
C PHE A 11 9.96 -1.18 -1.35
N HIS A 12 11.14 -1.53 -1.86
CA HIS A 12 11.36 -2.15 -3.18
C HIS A 12 12.10 -3.49 -3.09
N ALA A 13 12.08 -4.17 -1.94
CA ALA A 13 12.57 -5.54 -1.84
C ALA A 13 11.92 -6.40 -2.94
N GLU A 14 12.75 -7.12 -3.72
CA GLU A 14 12.33 -7.88 -4.91
C GLU A 14 11.20 -8.88 -4.65
N ASP A 15 11.06 -9.30 -3.40
CA ASP A 15 10.08 -10.30 -2.95
C ASP A 15 8.70 -9.70 -2.63
N GLY A 16 8.52 -8.38 -2.78
CA GLY A 16 7.25 -7.70 -2.49
C GLY A 16 6.85 -7.63 -1.01
N LEU A 17 7.75 -8.05 -0.11
CA LEU A 17 7.60 -7.94 1.35
C LEU A 17 7.32 -6.51 1.82
N GLY A 18 7.86 -5.50 1.12
CA GLY A 18 7.60 -4.09 1.39
C GLY A 18 6.13 -3.70 1.16
N TYR A 19 5.53 -4.18 0.06
CA TYR A 19 4.13 -3.91 -0.28
C TYR A 19 3.18 -4.53 0.74
N LYS A 20 3.42 -5.79 1.13
CA LYS A 20 2.61 -6.48 2.15
C LYS A 20 2.69 -5.78 3.50
N LYS A 21 3.90 -5.40 3.95
CA LYS A 21 4.08 -4.66 5.21
C LYS A 21 3.37 -3.31 5.21
N LEU A 22 3.44 -2.56 4.11
CA LEU A 22 2.72 -1.29 4.01
C LEU A 22 1.20 -1.51 4.02
N ALA A 23 0.69 -2.50 3.29
CA ALA A 23 -0.73 -2.81 3.27
C ALA A 23 -1.25 -3.22 4.65
N ASP A 24 -0.53 -4.10 5.35
CA ASP A 24 -0.86 -4.49 6.72
C ASP A 24 -0.80 -3.29 7.69
N PHE A 25 0.13 -2.36 7.49
CA PHE A 25 0.19 -1.12 8.25
C PHE A 25 -1.02 -0.22 7.98
N LEU A 26 -1.40 -0.01 6.71
CA LEU A 26 -2.59 0.77 6.36
C LEU A 26 -3.86 0.16 6.95
N LEU A 27 -4.00 -1.17 6.91
CA LEU A 27 -5.14 -1.88 7.51
C LEU A 27 -5.24 -1.66 9.02
N LYS A 28 -4.10 -1.64 9.72
CA LYS A 28 -4.06 -1.34 11.17
C LYS A 28 -4.36 0.13 11.42
N LEU A 29 -3.76 1.01 10.65
CA LEU A 29 -3.93 2.45 10.81
C LEU A 29 -5.36 2.88 10.51
N ASP A 30 -6.02 2.31 9.50
CA ASP A 30 -7.39 2.62 9.11
C ASP A 30 -8.40 2.39 10.24
N LYS A 31 -8.16 1.35 11.06
CA LYS A 31 -8.99 1.06 12.25
C LYS A 31 -8.88 2.12 13.34
N VAL A 32 -7.77 2.86 13.39
CA VAL A 32 -7.47 3.83 14.46
C VAL A 32 -7.62 5.28 13.94
N ASN A 33 -7.27 5.51 12.69
CA ASN A 33 -7.26 6.81 12.02
C ASN A 33 -7.40 6.63 10.50
N GLN A 34 -8.64 6.66 10.04
CA GLN A 34 -9.02 6.50 8.62
C GLN A 34 -8.40 7.58 7.73
N ILE A 35 -8.38 8.84 8.18
CA ILE A 35 -7.79 9.96 7.43
C ILE A 35 -6.27 9.77 7.31
N GLY A 36 -5.62 9.32 8.38
CA GLY A 36 -4.18 8.99 8.38
C GLY A 36 -3.85 7.89 7.37
N ALA A 37 -4.65 6.82 7.34
CA ALA A 37 -4.48 5.74 6.36
C ALA A 37 -4.69 6.24 4.93
N ALA A 38 -5.76 7.00 4.68
CA ALA A 38 -6.07 7.57 3.36
C ALA A 38 -4.97 8.51 2.85
N ARG A 39 -4.32 9.30 3.73
CA ARG A 39 -3.19 10.17 3.35
C ARG A 39 -1.92 9.39 2.98
N LEU A 40 -1.74 8.19 3.52
CA LEU A 40 -0.57 7.34 3.25
C LEU A 40 -0.78 6.38 2.08
N ALA A 41 -2.02 6.01 1.78
CA ALA A 41 -2.38 5.11 0.68
C ALA A 41 -1.82 5.51 -0.71
N PRO A 42 -1.72 6.80 -1.10
CA PRO A 42 -1.12 7.22 -2.38
C PRO A 42 0.35 6.81 -2.54
N ALA A 43 1.05 6.40 -1.48
CA ALA A 43 2.39 5.82 -1.59
C ALA A 43 2.43 4.59 -2.52
N PHE A 44 1.31 3.85 -2.61
CA PHE A 44 1.16 2.74 -3.55
C PHE A 44 1.05 3.17 -5.02
N ALA A 45 0.64 4.40 -5.32
CA ALA A 45 0.55 4.88 -6.70
C ALA A 45 1.94 4.92 -7.38
N ARG A 46 3.01 5.13 -6.61
CA ARG A 46 4.40 5.09 -7.12
C ARG A 46 4.82 3.70 -7.62
N VAL A 47 4.09 2.65 -7.23
CA VAL A 47 4.34 1.28 -7.70
C VAL A 47 3.98 1.10 -9.18
N THR A 48 3.17 1.99 -9.77
CA THR A 48 2.91 1.96 -11.23
C THR A 48 4.17 2.14 -12.08
N MET A 49 5.21 2.77 -11.52
CA MET A 49 6.46 3.10 -12.21
C MET A 49 7.57 2.05 -12.04
N VAL A 50 7.35 0.96 -11.27
CA VAL A 50 8.35 -0.10 -11.10
C VAL A 50 8.19 -1.25 -12.10
N ALA A 51 9.17 -2.15 -12.16
CA ALA A 51 9.19 -3.29 -13.07
C ALA A 51 7.88 -4.14 -13.03
N PRO A 52 7.44 -4.71 -14.16
CA PRO A 52 6.14 -5.41 -14.27
C PRO A 52 5.88 -6.49 -13.21
N LYS A 53 6.90 -7.29 -12.86
CA LYS A 53 6.80 -8.33 -11.82
C LYS A 53 6.39 -7.76 -10.46
N ARG A 54 6.91 -6.57 -10.11
CA ARG A 54 6.62 -5.90 -8.83
C ARG A 54 5.22 -5.27 -8.82
N ARG A 55 4.75 -4.79 -9.99
CA ARG A 55 3.37 -4.31 -10.15
C ARG A 55 2.34 -5.41 -9.90
N ALA A 56 2.58 -6.61 -10.44
CA ALA A 56 1.70 -7.76 -10.21
C ALA A 56 1.59 -8.13 -8.72
N ILE A 57 2.72 -8.16 -7.99
CA ILE A 57 2.71 -8.44 -6.55
C ILE A 57 1.95 -7.36 -5.77
N ALA A 58 2.20 -6.09 -6.07
CA ALA A 58 1.52 -4.99 -5.40
C ALA A 58 0.01 -4.96 -5.70
N LYS A 59 -0.39 -5.25 -6.94
CA LYS A 59 -1.79 -5.39 -7.33
C LYS A 59 -2.48 -6.47 -6.49
N GLN A 60 -1.86 -7.64 -6.37
CA GLN A 60 -2.40 -8.74 -5.55
C GLN A 60 -2.57 -8.32 -4.08
N VAL A 61 -1.56 -7.66 -3.49
CA VAL A 61 -1.62 -7.19 -2.10
C VAL A 61 -2.73 -6.15 -1.90
N LEU A 62 -2.88 -5.22 -2.84
CA LEU A 62 -3.93 -4.20 -2.76
C LEU A 62 -5.32 -4.80 -2.98
N GLN A 63 -5.46 -5.78 -3.87
CA GLN A 63 -6.71 -6.54 -4.05
C GLN A 63 -7.12 -7.22 -2.72
N GLN A 64 -6.19 -7.92 -2.06
CA GLN A 64 -6.41 -8.53 -0.75
C GLN A 64 -6.74 -7.50 0.35
N THR A 65 -6.30 -6.25 0.18
CA THR A 65 -6.64 -5.15 1.10
C THR A 65 -8.08 -4.70 0.88
N LEU A 66 -8.54 -4.62 -0.37
CA LEU A 66 -9.91 -4.29 -0.73
C LEU A 66 -10.92 -5.36 -0.32
N ASP A 67 -10.51 -6.63 -0.28
CA ASP A 67 -11.35 -7.74 0.19
C ASP A 67 -11.58 -7.72 1.72
N LYS A 68 -10.82 -6.91 2.46
CA LYS A 68 -10.98 -6.74 3.91
C LYS A 68 -11.95 -5.59 4.21
N LYS A 69 -12.54 -5.62 5.40
CA LYS A 69 -13.35 -4.51 5.92
C LYS A 69 -12.45 -3.31 6.24
N ILE A 70 -12.34 -2.40 5.28
CA ILE A 70 -11.67 -1.10 5.37
C ILE A 70 -12.68 0.04 5.33
N SER A 71 -12.27 1.24 5.71
CA SER A 71 -13.09 2.44 5.59
C SER A 71 -13.31 2.84 4.13
N SER A 72 -14.43 3.52 3.86
CA SER A 72 -14.73 4.07 2.53
C SER A 72 -13.63 5.03 2.05
N LEU A 73 -13.03 5.80 2.97
CA LEU A 73 -11.94 6.73 2.66
C LEU A 73 -10.70 5.99 2.13
N LEU A 74 -10.32 4.88 2.76
CA LEU A 74 -9.18 4.10 2.28
C LEU A 74 -9.52 3.40 0.95
N GLN A 75 -10.74 2.89 0.81
CA GLN A 75 -11.20 2.21 -0.39
C GLN A 75 -11.20 3.12 -1.63
N GLU A 76 -11.66 4.38 -1.48
CA GLU A 76 -11.70 5.38 -2.55
C GLU A 76 -10.31 5.69 -3.13
N ILE A 77 -9.26 5.59 -2.31
CA ILE A 77 -7.88 5.82 -2.75
C ILE A 77 -7.25 4.56 -3.33
N VAL A 78 -7.47 3.40 -2.70
CA VAL A 78 -6.82 2.14 -3.11
C VAL A 78 -7.44 1.57 -4.40
N ALA A 79 -8.76 1.66 -4.58
CA ALA A 79 -9.43 1.05 -5.73
C ALA A 79 -8.99 1.61 -7.09
N PRO A 80 -8.82 2.93 -7.29
CA PRO A 80 -8.25 3.47 -8.52
C PRO A 80 -6.80 3.03 -8.77
N ILE A 81 -5.98 2.91 -7.72
CA ILE A 81 -4.59 2.45 -7.84
C ILE A 81 -4.53 1.02 -8.37
N VAL A 82 -5.39 0.13 -7.85
CA VAL A 82 -5.50 -1.26 -8.33
C VAL A 82 -5.92 -1.34 -9.80
N LYS A 83 -6.81 -0.46 -10.25
CA LYS A 83 -7.23 -0.38 -11.66
C LYS A 83 -6.10 0.08 -12.60
N SER A 84 -5.18 0.89 -12.10
CA SER A 84 -4.05 1.44 -12.85
C SER A 84 -2.81 0.54 -12.88
N LEU A 85 -2.79 -0.57 -12.12
CA LEU A 85 -1.72 -1.57 -12.07
C LEU A 85 -2.03 -2.78 -12.96
#